data_AF-A0AAV5UR12-F1
#
_entry.id   AF-A0AAV5UR12-F1
#
_cell.length_a   1.000
_cell.length_b   1.000
_cell.length_c   1.000
_cell.angle_alpha   90.00
_cell.angle_beta   90.00
_cell.angle_gamma   90.00
#
_symmetry.space_group_name_H-M   'P 1'
#
loop_
_entity.id
_entity.type
_entity.pdbx_description
1 polymer ?
#
loop_
_entity_poly.entity_id
_entity_poly.type
_entity_poly.pdbx_seq_one_letter_code
_entity_poly.pdbx_strand_id
1 'polypeptide(L)'
;FLPFTHRLQASVAMNTSLIVYIINFFSIIISVAQLCVASSIFDFIVLNKMYYTSHDETILIDPHHAVIFFTAPLLAAAIAVLTVAIPNMPRGFQNFISRHPFLIAVVHAALLTVASIAFAFCSLTSAQLSLNIGYYAYNGVPQKFQDASFWYFVRLRATTVLFGMQSIFSLAQIALLYMGIECRYKVITPQPNEKQAISSPIRA
;
A
#
# COMPACT_ATOMS: atom_id res chain seq x y z
N PHE A 1 -40.13 -12.51 14.34
CA PHE A 1 -39.49 -11.62 13.35
C PHE A 1 -37.98 -11.52 13.60
N LEU A 2 -37.24 -12.62 13.44
CA LEU A 2 -35.80 -12.68 13.75
C LEU A 2 -34.93 -13.55 12.80
N PRO A 3 -35.17 -13.62 11.47
CA PRO A 3 -34.18 -14.23 10.56
C PRO A 3 -33.46 -13.24 9.62
N PHE A 4 -33.78 -11.93 9.66
CA PHE A 4 -33.27 -10.99 8.64
C PHE A 4 -31.88 -10.39 8.96
N THR A 5 -31.51 -10.29 10.24
CA THR A 5 -30.23 -9.69 10.67
C THR A 5 -29.03 -10.61 10.45
N HIS A 6 -29.21 -11.94 10.53
CA HIS A 6 -28.12 -12.90 10.28
C HIS A 6 -27.69 -12.97 8.81
N ARG A 7 -28.60 -12.76 7.85
CA ARG A 7 -28.26 -12.73 6.40
C ARG A 7 -27.51 -11.46 6.00
N LEU A 8 -27.83 -10.31 6.60
CA LEU A 8 -27.15 -9.04 6.32
C LEU A 8 -25.71 -9.03 6.86
N GLN A 9 -25.47 -9.57 8.07
CA GLN A 9 -24.11 -9.67 8.62
C GLN A 9 -23.19 -10.60 7.80
N ALA A 10 -23.72 -11.69 7.25
CA ALA A 10 -22.96 -12.59 6.38
C ALA A 10 -22.63 -11.96 5.02
N SER A 11 -23.59 -11.24 4.42
CA SER A 11 -23.40 -10.52 3.16
C SER A 11 -22.34 -9.41 3.27
N VAL A 12 -22.36 -8.63 4.35
CA VAL A 12 -21.38 -7.55 4.57
C VAL A 12 -19.99 -8.11 4.88
N ALA A 13 -19.89 -9.23 5.62
CA ALA A 13 -18.60 -9.88 5.89
C ALA A 13 -17.94 -10.46 4.62
N MET A 14 -18.73 -11.06 3.72
CA MET A 14 -18.21 -11.55 2.43
C MET A 14 -17.68 -10.41 1.54
N ASN A 15 -18.39 -9.27 1.48
CA ASN A 15 -18.00 -8.15 0.62
C ASN A 15 -16.69 -7.48 1.06
N THR A 16 -16.44 -7.34 2.37
CA THR A 16 -15.17 -6.77 2.85
C THR A 16 -13.97 -7.64 2.50
N SER A 17 -14.10 -8.98 2.57
CA SER A 17 -13.03 -9.90 2.19
C SER A 17 -12.69 -9.82 0.70
N LEU A 18 -13.70 -9.66 -0.16
CA LEU A 18 -13.52 -9.50 -1.60
C LEU A 18 -12.85 -8.17 -1.96
N ILE A 19 -13.26 -7.07 -1.33
CA ILE A 19 -12.66 -5.75 -1.57
C ILE A 19 -11.18 -5.75 -1.18
N VAL A 20 -10.85 -6.30 -0.01
CA VAL A 20 -9.45 -6.40 0.44
C VAL A 20 -8.63 -7.25 -0.53
N TYR A 21 -9.17 -8.37 -1.00
CA TYR A 21 -8.52 -9.20 -2.01
C TYR A 21 -8.26 -8.43 -3.31
N ILE A 22 -9.27 -7.71 -3.82
CA ILE A 22 -9.14 -6.88 -5.03
C ILE A 22 -8.07 -5.80 -4.87
N ILE A 23 -8.06 -5.09 -3.73
CA ILE A 23 -7.06 -4.03 -3.48
C ILE A 23 -5.64 -4.62 -3.43
N ASN A 24 -5.46 -5.77 -2.79
CA ASN A 24 -4.14 -6.44 -2.76
C ASN A 24 -3.70 -6.89 -4.15
N PHE A 25 -4.62 -7.43 -4.96
CA PHE A 25 -4.32 -7.83 -6.33
C PHE A 25 -3.87 -6.65 -7.20
N PHE A 26 -4.61 -5.54 -7.17
CA PHE A 26 -4.20 -4.32 -7.88
C PHE A 26 -2.91 -3.72 -7.33
N SER A 27 -2.67 -3.80 -6.02
CA SER A 27 -1.41 -3.36 -5.40
C SER A 27 -0.21 -4.14 -5.95
N ILE A 28 -0.35 -5.45 -6.19
CA ILE A 28 0.71 -6.25 -6.82
C ILE A 28 0.96 -5.77 -8.26
N ILE A 29 -0.10 -5.57 -9.05
CA ILE A 29 0.03 -5.09 -10.44
C ILE A 29 0.73 -3.73 -10.48
N ILE A 30 0.32 -2.79 -9.63
CA ILE A 30 0.94 -1.46 -9.54
C ILE A 30 2.40 -1.59 -9.10
N SER A 31 2.72 -2.45 -8.15
CA SER A 31 4.11 -2.68 -7.71
C SER A 31 4.99 -3.19 -8.84
N VAL A 32 4.49 -4.12 -9.67
CA VAL A 32 5.21 -4.58 -10.87
C VAL A 32 5.39 -3.44 -11.88
N ALA A 33 4.35 -2.64 -12.14
CA ALA A 33 4.45 -1.49 -13.02
C ALA A 33 5.48 -0.46 -12.51
N GLN A 34 5.51 -0.21 -11.20
CA GLN A 34 6.51 0.66 -10.55
C GLN A 34 7.93 0.13 -10.77
N LEU A 35 8.17 -1.17 -10.59
CA LEU A 35 9.48 -1.78 -10.84
C LEU A 35 9.91 -1.66 -12.30
N CYS A 36 8.99 -1.86 -13.24
CA CYS A 36 9.26 -1.70 -14.68
C CYS A 36 9.58 -0.25 -15.06
N VAL A 37 8.86 0.72 -14.50
CA VAL A 37 9.14 2.14 -14.77
C VAL A 37 10.43 2.57 -14.06
N ALA A 38 10.68 2.11 -12.83
CA ALA A 38 11.91 2.38 -12.09
C ALA A 38 13.14 1.82 -12.81
N SER A 39 13.10 0.58 -13.31
CA SER A 39 14.19 0.01 -14.12
C SER A 39 14.41 0.75 -15.43
N SER A 40 13.35 1.32 -16.00
CA SER A 40 13.47 2.17 -17.15
C SER A 40 14.05 3.55 -16.84
N ILE A 41 13.88 4.12 -15.64
CA ILE A 41 14.47 5.41 -15.26
C ILE A 41 15.93 5.23 -14.83
N PHE A 42 16.19 4.28 -13.95
CA PHE A 42 17.52 4.02 -13.38
C PHE A 42 18.28 3.02 -14.26
N ASP A 43 18.46 3.42 -15.53
CA ASP A 43 19.25 2.69 -16.50
C ASP A 43 20.76 2.93 -16.29
N PHE A 44 21.57 2.38 -17.20
CA PHE A 44 23.02 2.56 -17.19
C PHE A 44 23.43 4.04 -17.23
N ILE A 45 22.66 4.92 -17.88
CA ILE A 45 23.00 6.33 -18.04
C ILE A 45 22.86 7.04 -16.68
N VAL A 46 21.73 6.86 -16.02
CA VAL A 46 21.48 7.49 -14.71
C VAL A 46 22.38 6.90 -13.62
N LEU A 47 22.55 5.57 -13.60
CA LEU A 47 23.36 4.90 -12.57
C LEU A 47 24.85 5.29 -12.62
N ASN A 48 25.39 5.57 -13.82
CA ASN A 48 26.76 6.05 -13.98
C ASN A 48 26.87 7.59 -13.98
N LYS A 49 25.83 8.31 -13.55
CA LYS A 49 25.81 9.78 -13.47
C LYS A 49 26.11 10.48 -14.80
N MET A 50 25.76 9.85 -15.92
CA MET A 50 25.96 10.40 -17.26
C MET A 50 24.80 11.30 -17.72
N TYR A 51 23.72 11.37 -16.95
CA TYR A 51 22.60 12.28 -17.21
C TYR A 51 22.78 13.60 -16.45
N TYR A 52 23.53 14.52 -17.06
CA TYR A 52 23.90 15.82 -16.50
C TYR A 52 23.71 16.97 -17.49
N THR A 53 23.74 18.21 -17.01
CA THR A 53 23.63 19.41 -17.84
C THR A 53 24.96 19.75 -18.52
N SER A 54 24.94 20.11 -19.80
CA SER A 54 26.17 20.35 -20.56
C SER A 54 26.99 21.56 -20.08
N HIS A 55 26.38 22.52 -19.38
CA HIS A 55 27.04 23.76 -18.98
C HIS A 55 27.61 23.70 -17.56
N ASP A 56 26.86 23.11 -16.61
CA ASP A 56 27.20 23.13 -15.20
C ASP A 56 27.54 21.74 -14.63
N GLU A 57 27.51 20.70 -15.47
CA GLU A 57 27.71 19.29 -15.10
C GLU A 57 26.81 18.82 -13.95
N THR A 58 25.68 19.51 -13.75
CA THR A 58 24.74 19.18 -12.68
C THR A 58 23.97 17.92 -13.04
N ILE A 59 24.04 16.93 -12.16
CA ILE A 59 23.31 15.66 -12.30
C ILE A 59 21.81 15.92 -12.17
N LEU A 60 21.04 15.54 -13.18
CA LEU A 60 19.60 15.81 -13.24
C LEU A 60 18.76 14.79 -12.47
N ILE A 61 19.23 13.54 -12.41
CA ILE A 61 18.62 12.47 -11.62
C ILE A 61 19.71 11.84 -10.77
N ASP A 62 19.64 12.06 -9.45
CA ASP A 62 20.59 11.44 -8.53
C ASP A 62 20.31 9.92 -8.42
N PRO A 63 21.30 9.05 -8.71
CA PRO A 63 21.16 7.60 -8.64
C PRO A 63 20.85 7.07 -7.24
N HIS A 64 21.08 7.83 -6.17
CA HIS A 64 20.70 7.41 -4.81
C HIS A 64 19.19 7.19 -4.65
N HIS A 65 18.37 7.86 -5.46
CA HIS A 65 16.91 7.62 -5.49
C HIS A 65 16.55 6.22 -5.99
N ALA A 66 17.44 5.52 -6.71
CA ALA A 66 17.18 4.17 -7.20
C ALA A 66 16.84 3.21 -6.06
N VAL A 67 17.57 3.31 -4.93
CA VAL A 67 17.38 2.42 -3.78
C VAL A 67 15.93 2.48 -3.31
N ILE A 68 15.41 3.68 -3.03
CA ILE A 68 14.04 3.81 -2.50
C ILE A 68 12.97 3.51 -3.56
N PHE A 69 13.23 3.80 -4.83
CA PHE A 69 12.30 3.51 -5.93
C PHE A 69 12.19 2.02 -6.23
N PHE A 70 13.20 1.20 -5.90
CA PHE A 70 13.13 -0.26 -5.99
C PHE A 70 12.64 -0.92 -4.70
N THR A 71 13.07 -0.45 -3.53
CA THR A 71 12.70 -1.09 -2.25
C THR A 71 11.23 -0.87 -1.89
N ALA A 72 10.66 0.29 -2.19
CA ALA A 72 9.27 0.59 -1.83
C ALA A 72 8.26 -0.34 -2.57
N PRO A 73 8.31 -0.51 -3.90
CA PRO A 73 7.43 -1.44 -4.60
C PRO A 73 7.60 -2.89 -4.16
N LEU A 74 8.84 -3.32 -3.86
CA LEU A 74 9.10 -4.67 -3.34
C LEU A 74 8.43 -4.89 -1.98
N LEU A 75 8.48 -3.88 -1.10
CA LEU A 75 7.79 -3.92 0.19
C LEU A 75 6.27 -4.03 0.02
N ALA A 76 5.65 -3.23 -0.87
CA ALA A 76 4.22 -3.34 -1.16
C ALA A 76 3.84 -4.72 -1.70
N ALA A 77 4.60 -5.22 -2.69
CA ALA A 77 4.36 -6.53 -3.27
C ALA A 77 4.47 -7.63 -2.20
N ALA A 78 5.47 -7.56 -1.32
CA ALA A 78 5.63 -8.51 -0.22
C ALA A 78 4.45 -8.48 0.76
N ILE A 79 3.99 -7.30 1.17
CA ILE A 79 2.83 -7.15 2.07
C ILE A 79 1.56 -7.69 1.41
N ALA A 80 1.33 -7.36 0.14
CA ALA A 80 0.14 -7.79 -0.60
C ALA A 80 0.12 -9.31 -0.84
N VAL A 81 1.26 -9.89 -1.24
CA VAL A 81 1.41 -11.34 -1.39
C VAL A 81 1.22 -12.04 -0.06
N LEU A 82 1.82 -11.54 1.03
CA LEU A 82 1.65 -12.11 2.36
C LEU A 82 0.18 -12.14 2.76
N THR A 83 -0.54 -11.04 2.53
CA THR A 83 -1.98 -10.92 2.84
C THR A 83 -2.83 -11.91 2.06
N VAL A 84 -2.57 -12.05 0.76
CA VAL A 84 -3.31 -12.99 -0.11
C VAL A 84 -2.94 -14.45 0.19
N ALA A 85 -1.71 -14.72 0.62
CA ALA A 85 -1.21 -16.07 0.86
C ALA A 85 -1.66 -16.68 2.20
N ILE A 86 -2.14 -15.87 3.16
CA ILE A 86 -2.57 -16.34 4.50
C ILE A 86 -3.43 -17.62 4.46
N PRO A 87 -4.48 -17.74 3.62
CA PRO A 87 -5.33 -18.94 3.58
C PRO A 87 -4.58 -20.21 3.18
N ASN A 88 -3.49 -20.08 2.42
CA ASN A 88 -2.70 -21.19 1.88
C ASN A 88 -1.41 -21.45 2.67
N MET A 89 -1.18 -20.74 3.78
CA MET A 89 0.03 -20.92 4.59
C MET A 89 0.03 -22.25 5.37
N PRO A 90 1.21 -22.78 5.72
CA PRO A 90 1.33 -23.98 6.56
C PRO A 90 0.56 -23.84 7.88
N ARG A 91 -0.03 -24.96 8.37
CA ARG A 91 -0.85 -24.98 9.59
C ARG A 91 -0.16 -24.36 10.81
N GLY A 92 1.16 -24.53 10.94
CA GLY A 92 1.92 -23.92 12.03
C GLY A 92 1.83 -22.39 12.06
N PHE A 93 1.85 -21.75 10.88
CA PHE A 93 1.73 -20.31 10.77
C PHE A 93 0.29 -19.83 10.97
N GLN A 94 -0.69 -20.58 10.46
CA GLN A 94 -2.10 -20.30 10.73
C GLN A 94 -2.41 -20.37 12.23
N ASN A 95 -1.86 -21.36 12.93
CA ASN A 95 -1.97 -21.48 14.39
C ASN A 95 -1.31 -20.32 15.13
N PHE A 96 -0.19 -19.79 14.61
CA PHE A 96 0.45 -18.61 15.18
C PHE A 96 -0.41 -17.35 14.99
N ILE A 97 -0.95 -17.12 13.79
CA ILE A 97 -1.84 -15.99 13.49
C ILE A 97 -3.08 -16.04 14.38
N SER A 98 -3.71 -17.22 14.52
CA SER A 98 -4.93 -17.38 15.33
C SER A 98 -4.66 -17.20 16.83
N ARG A 99 -3.45 -17.50 17.31
CA ARG A 99 -3.04 -17.30 18.70
C ARG A 99 -2.68 -15.85 19.01
N HIS A 100 -2.17 -15.09 18.05
CA HIS A 100 -1.71 -13.72 18.23
C HIS A 100 -2.33 -12.71 17.24
N PRO A 101 -3.67 -12.64 17.11
CA PRO A 101 -4.33 -11.84 16.07
C PRO A 101 -4.05 -10.33 16.23
N PHE A 102 -3.98 -9.83 17.47
CA PHE A 102 -3.66 -8.43 17.75
C PHE A 102 -2.24 -8.06 17.32
N LEU A 103 -1.25 -8.91 17.63
CA LEU A 103 0.14 -8.66 17.26
C LEU A 103 0.30 -8.64 15.74
N ILE A 104 -0.31 -9.59 15.02
CA ILE A 104 -0.31 -9.61 13.55
C ILE A 104 -0.98 -8.36 12.98
N ALA A 105 -2.13 -7.95 13.55
CA ALA A 105 -2.83 -6.74 13.13
C ALA A 105 -1.97 -5.48 13.29
N VAL A 106 -1.32 -5.30 14.44
CA VAL A 106 -0.44 -4.15 14.72
C VAL A 106 0.77 -4.14 13.78
N VAL A 107 1.43 -5.28 13.60
CA VAL A 107 2.59 -5.39 12.70
C VAL A 107 2.20 -5.08 11.25
N HIS A 108 1.09 -5.65 10.76
CA HIS A 108 0.64 -5.41 9.39
C HIS A 108 0.18 -3.96 9.19
N ALA A 109 -0.53 -3.37 10.15
CA ALA A 109 -0.90 -1.95 10.12
C ALA A 109 0.35 -1.05 10.08
N ALA A 110 1.34 -1.30 10.95
CA ALA A 110 2.58 -0.55 10.98
C ALA A 110 3.35 -0.64 9.65
N LEU A 111 3.46 -1.84 9.07
CA LEU A 111 4.10 -2.05 7.77
C LEU A 111 3.38 -1.29 6.65
N LEU A 112 2.05 -1.33 6.62
CA LEU A 112 1.26 -0.56 5.65
C LEU A 112 1.43 0.95 5.83
N THR A 113 1.50 1.44 7.06
CA THR A 113 1.74 2.87 7.34
C THR A 113 3.11 3.31 6.85
N VAL A 114 4.16 2.56 7.18
CA VAL A 114 5.53 2.84 6.73
C VAL A 114 5.60 2.81 5.20
N ALA A 115 4.99 1.81 4.56
CA ALA A 115 4.93 1.71 3.11
C ALA A 115 4.19 2.91 2.49
N SER A 116 3.03 3.29 3.04
CA SER A 116 2.24 4.44 2.56
C SER A 116 3.04 5.76 2.60
N ILE A 117 3.79 6.00 3.67
CA ILE A 117 4.66 7.18 3.80
C ILE A 117 5.78 7.12 2.76
N ALA A 118 6.43 5.97 2.59
CA ALA A 118 7.48 5.80 1.59
C ALA A 118 6.95 6.05 0.16
N PHE A 119 5.74 5.58 -0.16
CA PHE A 119 5.10 5.86 -1.46
C PHE A 119 4.75 7.32 -1.66
N ALA A 120 4.24 7.99 -0.63
CA ALA A 120 3.97 9.43 -0.69
C ALA A 120 5.26 10.24 -0.92
N PHE A 121 6.34 9.86 -0.23
CA PHE A 121 7.67 10.43 -0.45
C PHE A 121 8.15 10.21 -1.89
N CYS A 122 8.17 8.97 -2.39
CA CYS A 122 8.59 8.67 -3.77
C CYS A 122 7.75 9.43 -4.81
N SER A 123 6.44 9.54 -4.60
CA SER A 123 5.52 10.28 -5.48
C SER A 123 5.87 11.78 -5.55
N LEU A 124 6.14 12.40 -4.40
CA LEU A 124 6.54 13.80 -4.31
C LEU A 124 7.92 14.02 -4.93
N THR A 125 8.89 13.15 -4.62
CA THR A 125 10.24 13.22 -5.17
C THR A 125 10.22 13.07 -6.68
N SER A 126 9.49 12.10 -7.24
CA SER A 126 9.39 11.96 -8.70
C SER A 126 8.66 13.15 -9.34
N ALA A 127 7.71 13.77 -8.64
CA ALA A 127 7.05 14.98 -9.13
C ALA A 127 8.03 16.15 -9.20
N GLN A 128 8.84 16.36 -8.16
CA GLN A 128 9.87 17.40 -8.11
C GLN A 128 10.95 17.16 -9.19
N LEU A 129 11.46 15.94 -9.32
CA LEU A 129 12.41 15.58 -10.37
C LEU A 129 11.83 15.83 -11.77
N SER A 130 10.55 15.47 -12.00
CA SER A 130 9.90 15.73 -13.28
C SER A 130 9.76 17.21 -13.59
N LEU A 131 9.58 18.08 -12.59
CA LEU A 131 9.53 19.53 -12.81
C LEU A 131 10.91 20.05 -13.22
N ASN A 132 11.96 19.61 -12.56
CA ASN A 132 13.33 20.00 -12.87
C ASN A 132 13.74 19.58 -14.30
N ILE A 133 13.40 18.35 -14.70
CA ILE A 133 13.71 17.83 -16.04
C ILE A 133 12.79 18.42 -17.11
N GLY A 134 11.58 18.85 -16.74
CA GLY A 134 10.60 19.40 -17.65
C GLY A 134 11.14 20.59 -18.46
N TYR A 135 11.99 21.43 -17.87
CA TYR A 135 12.63 22.53 -18.61
C TYR A 135 13.46 22.00 -19.80
N TYR A 136 14.28 20.98 -19.57
CA TYR A 136 15.12 20.36 -20.60
C TYR A 136 14.33 19.52 -21.60
N ALA A 137 13.20 18.94 -21.18
CA ALA A 137 12.30 18.21 -22.07
C ALA A 137 11.69 19.11 -23.17
N TYR A 138 11.47 20.39 -22.90
CA TYR A 138 10.84 21.32 -23.86
C TYR A 138 11.81 22.32 -24.49
N ASN A 139 12.91 22.66 -23.83
CA ASN A 139 13.86 23.67 -24.29
C ASN A 139 15.32 23.15 -24.39
N GLY A 140 15.52 21.84 -24.24
CA GLY A 140 16.86 21.25 -24.27
C GLY A 140 17.55 21.41 -25.62
N VAL A 141 18.85 21.71 -25.58
CA VAL A 141 19.72 21.72 -26.76
C VAL A 141 20.97 20.92 -26.40
N PRO A 142 21.44 19.99 -27.26
CA PRO A 142 20.93 19.63 -28.60
C PRO A 142 19.65 18.76 -28.57
N GLN A 143 18.98 18.60 -29.72
CA GLN A 143 17.72 17.83 -29.86
C GLN A 143 17.78 16.43 -29.21
N LYS A 144 18.90 15.70 -29.36
CA LYS A 144 19.05 14.37 -28.75
C LYS A 144 18.95 14.40 -27.22
N PHE A 145 19.47 15.45 -26.60
CA PHE A 145 19.37 15.66 -25.16
C PHE A 145 17.95 16.06 -24.75
N GLN A 146 17.26 16.85 -25.59
CA GLN A 146 15.85 17.17 -25.40
C GLN A 146 14.97 15.91 -25.44
N ASP A 147 15.15 15.06 -26.45
CA ASP A 147 14.38 13.82 -26.62
C ASP A 147 14.60 12.87 -25.44
N ALA A 148 15.84 12.71 -24.98
CA ALA A 148 16.17 11.93 -23.78
C ALA A 148 15.51 12.54 -22.52
N SER A 149 15.56 13.86 -22.37
CA SER A 149 14.93 14.55 -21.24
C SER A 149 13.41 14.41 -21.23
N PHE A 150 12.77 14.48 -22.40
CA PHE A 150 11.35 14.22 -22.56
C PHE A 150 11.00 12.78 -22.16
N TRP A 151 11.83 11.82 -22.52
CA TRP A 151 11.66 10.41 -22.18
C TRP A 151 11.72 10.15 -20.66
N TYR A 152 12.68 10.76 -19.95
CA TYR A 152 12.73 10.68 -18.48
C TYR A 152 11.60 11.46 -17.82
N PHE A 153 11.23 12.63 -18.36
CA PHE A 153 10.12 13.44 -17.86
C PHE A 153 8.80 12.63 -17.79
N VAL A 154 8.42 11.97 -18.88
CA VAL A 154 7.18 11.18 -18.96
C VAL A 154 7.19 10.04 -17.94
N ARG A 155 8.34 9.36 -17.76
CA ARG A 155 8.46 8.25 -16.79
C ARG A 155 8.39 8.71 -15.35
N LEU A 156 9.01 9.84 -15.02
CA LEU A 156 8.92 10.40 -13.68
C LEU A 156 7.49 10.82 -13.35
N ARG A 157 6.74 11.38 -14.31
CA ARG A 157 5.30 11.66 -14.16
C ARG A 157 4.48 10.40 -13.97
N ALA A 158 4.72 9.36 -14.77
CA ALA A 158 4.07 8.07 -14.59
C ALA A 158 4.36 7.48 -13.20
N THR A 159 5.61 7.58 -12.75
CA THR A 159 6.06 7.13 -11.43
C THR A 159 5.36 7.90 -10.30
N THR A 160 5.17 9.22 -10.43
CA THR A 160 4.39 10.03 -9.48
C THR A 160 2.99 9.47 -9.29
N VAL A 161 2.30 9.18 -10.39
CA VAL A 161 0.93 8.65 -10.36
C VAL A 161 0.90 7.25 -9.75
N LEU A 162 1.80 6.36 -10.18
CA LEU A 162 1.84 4.98 -9.68
C LEU A 162 2.13 4.93 -8.18
N PHE A 163 3.08 5.71 -7.67
CA PHE A 163 3.34 5.77 -6.23
C PHE A 163 2.20 6.46 -5.45
N GLY A 164 1.59 7.50 -6.02
CA GLY A 164 0.41 8.14 -5.43
C GLY A 164 -0.76 7.15 -5.27
N MET A 165 -1.06 6.38 -6.32
CA MET A 165 -2.07 5.33 -6.27
C MET A 165 -1.75 4.25 -5.23
N GLN A 166 -0.50 3.81 -5.16
CA GLN A 166 -0.08 2.80 -4.18
C GLN A 166 -0.22 3.29 -2.73
N SER A 167 0.07 4.57 -2.48
CA SER A 167 -0.16 5.18 -1.17
C SER A 167 -1.64 5.20 -0.80
N ILE A 168 -2.52 5.58 -1.75
CA ILE A 168 -3.97 5.58 -1.56
C ILE A 168 -4.49 4.16 -1.27
N PHE A 169 -4.03 3.13 -1.99
CA PHE A 169 -4.43 1.75 -1.73
C PHE A 169 -3.96 1.26 -0.35
N SER A 170 -2.74 1.61 0.06
CA SER A 170 -2.22 1.27 1.39
C SER A 170 -3.07 1.93 2.49
N LEU A 171 -3.45 3.21 2.34
CA LEU A 171 -4.34 3.90 3.27
C LEU A 171 -5.76 3.32 3.27
N ALA A 172 -6.29 2.96 2.10
CA ALA A 172 -7.59 2.33 1.99
C ALA A 172 -7.61 0.97 2.70
N GLN A 173 -6.53 0.17 2.58
CA GLN A 173 -6.37 -1.06 3.34
C GLN A 173 -6.36 -0.81 4.84
N ILE A 174 -5.61 0.20 5.32
CA ILE A 174 -5.58 0.54 6.75
C ILE A 174 -6.98 0.94 7.24
N ALA A 175 -7.69 1.79 6.49
CA ALA A 175 -9.03 2.25 6.83
C ALA A 175 -10.04 1.09 6.87
N LEU A 176 -10.04 0.23 5.85
CA LEU A 176 -10.97 -0.90 5.75
C LEU A 176 -10.68 -1.99 6.79
N LEU A 177 -9.40 -2.33 6.99
CA LEU A 177 -9.01 -3.43 7.86
C LEU A 177 -8.95 -3.04 9.33
N TYR A 178 -8.55 -1.83 9.69
CA TYR A 178 -8.28 -1.49 11.10
C TYR A 178 -9.25 -0.47 11.67
N MET A 179 -9.59 0.57 10.92
CA MET A 179 -10.59 1.54 11.40
C MET A 179 -12.04 1.02 11.26
N GLY A 180 -12.30 0.14 10.30
CA GLY A 180 -13.57 -0.58 10.18
C GLY A 180 -13.85 -1.60 11.30
N ILE A 181 -12.81 -2.07 12.00
CA ILE A 181 -12.93 -3.08 13.07
C ILE A 181 -13.54 -2.49 14.35
N GLU A 182 -13.36 -1.19 14.64
CA GLU A 182 -13.98 -0.56 15.80
C GLU A 182 -15.53 -0.54 15.73
N CYS A 183 -16.10 -0.56 14.53
CA CYS A 183 -17.56 -0.71 14.37
C CYS A 183 -18.06 -2.13 14.72
N ARG A 184 -17.19 -3.16 14.71
CA ARG A 184 -17.59 -4.55 15.02
C ARG A 184 -17.42 -4.95 16.48
N TYR A 185 -16.49 -4.35 17.23
CA TYR A 185 -16.28 -4.70 18.65
C TYR A 185 -17.18 -3.96 19.63
N LYS A 186 -17.95 -2.96 19.17
CA LYS A 186 -18.74 -2.10 20.07
C LYS A 186 -20.08 -2.65 20.56
N VAL A 187 -20.53 -3.86 20.19
CA VAL A 187 -21.79 -4.43 20.73
C VAL A 187 -21.74 -5.97 20.83
N ILE A 188 -21.00 -6.50 21.80
CA ILE A 188 -21.44 -7.70 22.54
C ILE A 188 -21.28 -7.37 24.02
N THR A 189 -22.12 -6.46 24.50
CA THR A 189 -22.42 -6.44 25.94
C THR A 189 -23.19 -7.73 26.24
N PRO A 190 -22.75 -8.56 27.20
CA PRO A 190 -23.54 -9.70 27.64
C PRO A 190 -24.92 -9.20 28.08
N GLN A 191 -25.99 -9.86 27.60
CA GLN A 191 -27.33 -9.58 28.11
C GLN A 191 -27.34 -9.77 29.64
N PRO A 192 -27.84 -8.81 30.43
CA PRO A 192 -27.94 -8.95 31.87
C PRO A 192 -29.17 -9.80 32.22
N ASN A 193 -29.20 -11.07 31.83
CA ASN A 193 -30.30 -11.98 32.15
C ASN A 193 -29.79 -13.25 32.82
N GLU A 194 -29.12 -13.12 33.98
CA GLU A 194 -28.94 -14.25 34.90
C GLU A 194 -28.74 -13.80 36.36
N LYS A 195 -29.59 -12.90 36.88
CA LYS A 195 -29.66 -12.61 38.33
C LYS A 195 -31.09 -12.48 38.88
N GLN A 196 -32.08 -13.13 38.27
CA GLN A 196 -33.46 -13.07 38.76
C GLN A 196 -34.19 -14.43 38.76
N ALA A 197 -33.46 -15.54 38.91
CA ALA A 197 -34.02 -16.88 39.07
C ALA A 197 -33.72 -17.52 40.45
N ILE A 198 -33.23 -16.75 41.44
CA ILE A 198 -32.98 -17.26 42.80
C ILE A 198 -33.55 -16.28 43.83
N SER A 199 -34.87 -16.24 43.90
CA SER A 199 -35.60 -15.77 45.09
C SER A 199 -36.97 -16.41 45.13
N SER A 200 -37.02 -17.73 45.30
CA SER A 200 -38.17 -18.39 45.91
C SER A 200 -37.94 -18.40 47.43
N PRO A 201 -38.74 -17.65 48.22
CA PRO A 201 -38.74 -17.87 49.66
C PRO A 201 -39.52 -19.15 49.95
N ILE A 202 -38.79 -20.18 50.40
CA ILE A 202 -39.36 -21.25 51.20
C ILE A 202 -39.86 -20.59 52.49
N ARG A 203 -41.18 -20.56 52.72
CA ARG A 203 -41.74 -20.49 54.06
C ARG A 203 -42.69 -21.65 54.26
N ALA A 204 -42.38 -22.37 55.33
CA ALA A 204 -43.15 -23.42 55.98
C ALA A 204 -44.48 -22.88 56.54
#